data_AF-A0A0C9Z3Y5-F1
#
_entry.id   AF-A0A0C9Z3Y5-F1
#
_cell.length_a   1.000
_cell.length_b   1.000
_cell.length_c   1.000
_cell.angle_alpha   90.00
_cell.angle_beta   90.00
_cell.angle_gamma   90.00
#
_symmetry.space_group_name_H-M   'P 1'
#
loop_
_entity.id
_entity.type
_entity.pdbx_description
1 polymer ?
#
loop_
_entity_poly.entity_id
_entity_poly.type
_entity_poly.pdbx_seq_one_letter_code
_entity_poly.pdbx_strand_id
1 'polypeptide(L)'
;RYGEDLFVGYKHFHRRGIKPQFSFGHGLSYTSFSYSDLKLSEATVSNGEFNLTATVTITNTGRLTGSEVVQLYVSMPATSDVTHPPLLLRAFRKAKDLQPGQSAKVSLTLDKYAVSFWEERIGRWVVEKGVYGVRVGSSCDELPLVGSFVLKKGFEWNGS
;
A
#
# COMPACT_ATOMS: atom_id res chain seq x y z
N ARG A 1 9.06 12.59 -27.59
CA ARG A 1 10.22 12.04 -26.84
C ARG A 1 10.30 12.82 -25.54
N TYR A 2 9.54 12.39 -24.53
CA TYR A 2 9.46 12.97 -23.19
C TYR A 2 9.99 11.91 -22.24
N GLY A 3 11.15 12.17 -21.63
CA GLY A 3 11.93 11.20 -20.84
C GLY A 3 11.90 11.47 -19.34
N GLU A 4 10.98 12.30 -18.86
CA GLU A 4 10.92 12.75 -17.47
C GLU A 4 9.47 13.01 -17.07
N ASP A 5 8.70 11.98 -16.74
CA ASP A 5 7.44 12.18 -15.99
C ASP A 5 6.99 10.94 -15.18
N LEU A 6 7.94 10.19 -14.62
CA LEU A 6 7.61 9.10 -13.67
C LEU A 6 8.58 9.01 -12.49
N PHE A 7 9.40 10.06 -12.29
CA PHE A 7 10.40 10.13 -11.24
C PHE A 7 10.25 11.37 -10.34
N VAL A 8 9.05 11.97 -10.26
CA VAL A 8 8.75 13.01 -9.27
C VAL A 8 8.20 12.37 -8.00
N GLY A 9 8.98 12.49 -6.91
CA GLY A 9 8.49 12.44 -5.52
C GLY A 9 8.70 11.13 -4.75
N TYR A 10 9.96 10.83 -4.37
CA TYR A 10 10.42 10.22 -3.09
C TYR A 10 11.92 9.85 -3.16
N LYS A 11 12.51 9.87 -4.36
CA LYS A 11 13.82 9.24 -4.67
C LYS A 11 15.05 10.14 -4.49
N HIS A 12 15.11 10.96 -3.43
CA HIS A 12 16.32 11.75 -3.13
C HIS A 12 16.92 11.56 -1.72
N PHE A 13 16.63 10.46 -1.03
CA PHE A 13 17.35 10.20 0.22
C PHE A 13 17.78 8.76 0.32
N HIS A 14 18.92 8.43 -0.28
CA HIS A 14 19.80 7.36 0.21
C HIS A 14 21.18 7.47 -0.46
N ARG A 15 21.94 8.53 -0.16
CA ARG A 15 23.37 8.57 -0.48
C ARG A 15 24.15 9.45 0.48
N ARG A 16 24.12 9.08 1.77
CA ARG A 16 25.10 9.43 2.82
C ARG A 16 24.54 8.80 4.09
N GLY A 17 25.22 7.78 4.62
CA GLY A 17 24.85 7.08 5.85
C GLY A 17 24.88 7.97 7.08
N ILE A 18 23.93 8.91 7.14
CA ILE A 18 23.59 9.75 8.26
C ILE A 18 22.14 9.38 8.52
N LYS A 19 21.86 8.69 9.64
CA LYS A 19 20.49 8.43 10.08
C LYS A 19 19.76 9.78 10.11
N PRO A 20 18.80 10.05 9.21
CA PRO A 20 18.05 11.30 9.29
C PRO A 20 17.29 11.26 10.62
N GLN A 21 17.54 12.23 11.49
CA GLN A 21 16.85 12.31 12.78
C GLN A 21 15.35 12.58 12.60
N PHE A 22 14.90 12.95 11.39
CA PHE A 22 13.51 13.05 10.99
C PHE A 22 13.35 12.78 9.49
N SER A 23 12.73 11.64 9.13
CA SER A 23 12.23 11.38 7.78
C SER A 23 10.87 12.05 7.61
N PHE A 24 10.69 12.80 6.51
CA PHE A 24 9.42 13.46 6.20
C PHE A 24 8.31 12.40 6.02
N GLY A 25 7.28 12.45 6.88
CA GLY A 25 6.24 11.43 7.01
C GLY A 25 6.16 10.77 8.41
N HIS A 26 7.18 10.97 9.26
CA HIS A 26 7.11 10.69 10.70
C HIS A 26 6.17 11.71 11.38
N GLY A 27 4.87 11.51 11.23
CA GLY A 27 3.92 12.10 12.18
C GLY A 27 4.33 11.61 13.57
N LEU A 28 4.72 12.53 14.44
CA LEU A 28 4.98 12.28 15.85
C LEU A 28 3.69 11.79 16.52
N SER A 29 3.35 10.53 16.31
CA SER A 29 2.59 9.77 17.28
C SER A 29 3.45 9.79 18.55
N TYR A 30 3.02 10.51 19.58
CA TYR A 30 3.66 10.51 20.92
C TYR A 30 3.62 9.13 21.61
N THR A 31 3.28 8.08 20.85
CA THR A 31 3.05 6.72 21.28
C THR A 31 3.46 5.77 20.16
N SER A 32 3.83 4.54 20.51
CA SER A 32 4.24 3.51 19.55
C SER A 32 3.06 2.62 19.17
N PHE A 33 3.02 2.14 17.93
CA PHE A 33 1.97 1.26 17.45
C PHE A 33 2.55 -0.06 16.93
N SER A 34 1.85 -1.15 17.19
CA SER A 34 2.15 -2.47 16.64
C SER A 34 1.08 -2.88 15.64
N TYR A 35 1.52 -3.58 14.60
CA TYR A 35 0.72 -4.01 13.47
C TYR A 35 0.65 -5.54 13.48
N SER A 36 -0.55 -6.10 13.43
CA SER A 36 -0.76 -7.56 13.53
C SER A 36 -2.03 -8.01 12.80
N ASP A 37 -2.20 -9.33 12.66
CA ASP A 37 -3.42 -9.96 12.10
C ASP A 37 -3.81 -9.43 10.72
N LEU A 38 -2.84 -9.34 9.79
CA LEU A 38 -3.15 -9.01 8.39
C LEU A 38 -4.04 -10.11 7.78
N LYS A 39 -5.25 -9.72 7.38
CA LYS A 39 -6.21 -10.58 6.70
C LYS A 39 -6.61 -9.95 5.38
N LEU A 40 -6.50 -10.73 4.31
CA LEU A 40 -6.95 -10.34 2.98
C LEU A 40 -8.24 -11.11 2.69
N SER A 41 -9.29 -10.38 2.32
CA SER A 41 -10.49 -11.00 1.75
C SER A 41 -10.17 -11.62 0.39
N GLU A 42 -11.05 -12.50 -0.08
CA GLU A 42 -10.93 -13.05 -1.43
C GLU A 42 -10.96 -11.92 -2.46
N ALA A 43 -10.00 -11.97 -3.39
CA ALA A 43 -9.91 -11.00 -4.47
C ALA A 43 -11.02 -11.28 -5.49
N THR A 44 -11.99 -10.38 -5.59
CA THR A 44 -13.14 -10.55 -6.49
C THR A 44 -13.01 -9.62 -7.69
N VAL A 45 -13.30 -10.14 -8.87
CA VAL A 45 -13.36 -9.38 -10.13
C VAL A 45 -14.73 -9.58 -10.74
N SER A 46 -15.53 -8.51 -10.81
CA SER A 46 -16.89 -8.54 -11.31
C SER A 46 -17.13 -7.35 -12.23
N ASN A 47 -17.54 -7.61 -13.47
CA ASN A 47 -17.90 -6.57 -14.44
C ASN A 47 -16.84 -5.46 -14.66
N GLY A 48 -15.55 -5.81 -14.61
CA GLY A 48 -14.45 -4.84 -14.75
C GLY A 48 -14.12 -4.06 -13.46
N GLU A 49 -14.75 -4.42 -12.35
CA GLU A 49 -14.42 -3.92 -11.01
C GLU A 49 -13.60 -4.96 -10.27
N PHE A 50 -12.70 -4.50 -9.42
CA PHE A 50 -11.91 -5.34 -8.51
C PHE A 50 -12.17 -4.89 -7.09
N ASN A 51 -12.41 -5.85 -6.20
CA ASN A 51 -12.59 -5.59 -4.79
C ASN A 51 -11.76 -6.57 -3.97
N LEU A 52 -10.89 -6.02 -3.12
CA LEU A 52 -10.21 -6.76 -2.06
C LEU A 52 -10.15 -5.89 -0.80
N THR A 53 -10.49 -6.46 0.34
CA THR A 53 -10.36 -5.77 1.63
C THR A 53 -9.20 -6.35 2.40
N ALA A 54 -8.25 -5.50 2.79
CA ALA A 54 -7.21 -5.83 3.75
C ALA A 54 -7.61 -5.32 5.13
N THR A 55 -7.76 -6.22 6.09
CA THR A 55 -8.00 -5.90 7.49
C THR A 55 -6.71 -6.12 8.27
N VAL A 56 -6.35 -5.15 9.10
CA VAL A 56 -5.19 -5.21 9.99
C VAL A 56 -5.59 -4.76 11.39
N THR A 57 -4.99 -5.37 12.40
CA THR A 57 -5.13 -4.94 13.78
C THR A 57 -3.96 -4.03 14.15
N ILE A 58 -4.29 -2.83 14.63
CA ILE A 58 -3.34 -1.84 15.14
C ILE A 58 -3.52 -1.72 16.64
N THR A 59 -2.44 -1.89 17.38
CA THR A 59 -2.42 -1.78 18.83
C THR A 59 -1.54 -0.62 19.26
N ASN A 60 -2.06 0.27 20.09
CA ASN A 60 -1.23 1.27 20.74
C ASN A 60 -0.41 0.58 21.85
N THR A 61 0.90 0.54 21.69
CA THR A 61 1.85 -0.08 22.61
C THR A 61 2.61 0.95 23.44
N GLY A 62 2.42 2.25 23.19
CA GLY A 62 3.02 3.30 24.00
C GLY A 62 2.11 3.72 25.18
N ARG A 63 2.50 4.81 25.83
CA ARG A 63 1.93 5.24 27.12
C ARG A 63 0.88 6.34 27.01
N LEU A 64 0.69 6.90 25.81
CA LEU A 64 -0.22 8.02 25.57
C LEU A 64 -1.24 7.65 24.51
N THR A 65 -2.43 8.26 24.58
CA THR A 65 -3.43 8.14 23.50
C THR A 65 -2.86 8.77 22.23
N GLY A 66 -3.04 8.09 21.10
CA GLY A 66 -2.50 8.55 19.81
C GLY A 66 -3.38 8.14 18.63
N SER A 67 -3.02 8.62 17.45
CA SER A 67 -3.68 8.24 16.21
C SER A 67 -2.65 7.81 15.17
N GLU A 68 -2.87 6.68 14.53
CA GLU A 68 -1.92 6.06 13.60
C GLU A 68 -2.48 6.02 12.18
N VAL A 69 -1.64 6.30 11.18
CA VAL A 69 -2.01 6.19 9.76
C VAL A 69 -1.47 4.89 9.21
N VAL A 70 -2.37 3.93 8.98
CA VAL A 70 -2.06 2.65 8.36
C VAL A 70 -1.96 2.86 6.86
N GLN A 71 -0.83 2.45 6.26
CA GLN A 71 -0.56 2.56 4.84
C GLN A 71 -0.44 1.16 4.23
N LEU A 72 -1.08 0.94 3.08
CA LEU A 72 -1.05 -0.31 2.33
C LEU A 72 -0.42 -0.09 0.97
N TYR A 73 0.64 -0.85 0.74
CA TYR A 73 1.39 -0.88 -0.49
C TYR A 73 1.13 -2.18 -1.26
N VAL A 74 1.02 -2.08 -2.58
CA VAL A 74 0.88 -3.23 -3.47
C VAL A 74 2.09 -3.30 -4.38
N SER A 75 2.61 -4.51 -4.59
CA SER A 75 3.60 -4.82 -5.62
C SER A 75 2.93 -5.60 -6.76
N MET A 76 3.22 -5.18 -7.99
CA MET A 76 2.75 -5.86 -9.20
C MET A 76 3.37 -7.26 -9.34
N PRO A 77 2.72 -8.19 -10.05
CA PRO A 77 3.27 -9.51 -10.29
C PRO A 77 4.58 -9.43 -11.10
N ALA A 78 5.52 -10.34 -10.81
CA ALA A 78 6.81 -10.40 -11.50
C ALA A 78 6.71 -10.74 -13.00
N THR A 79 5.52 -11.11 -13.48
CA THR A 79 5.21 -11.35 -14.89
C THR A 79 5.01 -10.07 -15.69
N SER A 80 4.86 -8.92 -15.02
CA SER A 80 4.69 -7.63 -15.69
C SER A 80 5.98 -7.25 -16.43
N ASP A 81 5.89 -7.13 -17.75
CA ASP A 81 7.00 -6.72 -18.64
C ASP A 81 7.43 -5.26 -18.39
N VAL A 82 6.60 -4.50 -17.67
CA VAL A 82 6.81 -3.09 -17.33
C VAL A 82 7.59 -2.97 -16.02
N THR A 83 8.64 -2.15 -16.02
CA THR A 83 9.39 -1.80 -14.80
C THR A 83 8.52 -0.91 -13.90
N HIS A 84 7.78 -1.53 -13.00
CA HIS A 84 7.01 -0.81 -11.99
C HIS A 84 7.90 -0.43 -10.78
N PRO A 85 7.59 0.69 -10.09
CA PRO A 85 8.15 0.90 -8.76
C PRO A 85 7.80 -0.31 -7.88
N PRO A 86 8.73 -0.79 -7.04
CA PRO A 86 8.59 -2.06 -6.33
C PRO A 86 7.39 -2.07 -5.37
N LEU A 87 6.95 -0.89 -4.91
CA LEU A 87 5.84 -0.71 -3.97
C LEU A 87 5.06 0.57 -4.32
N LEU A 88 3.75 0.43 -4.49
CA LEU A 88 2.83 1.55 -4.76
C LEU A 88 1.86 1.71 -3.58
N LEU A 89 1.76 2.91 -3.02
CA LEU A 89 0.75 3.22 -2.00
C LEU A 89 -0.64 3.18 -2.65
N ARG A 90 -1.50 2.27 -2.19
CA ARG A 90 -2.83 2.07 -2.79
C ARG A 90 -3.99 2.42 -1.86
N ALA A 91 -3.80 2.26 -0.56
CA ALA A 91 -4.79 2.64 0.42
C ALA A 91 -4.11 3.14 1.69
N PHE A 92 -4.76 4.07 2.38
CA PHE A 92 -4.34 4.47 3.72
C PHE A 92 -5.58 4.75 4.57
N ARG A 93 -5.48 4.49 5.87
CA ARG A 93 -6.61 4.65 6.79
C ARG A 93 -6.10 5.05 8.16
N LYS A 94 -6.68 6.08 8.74
CA LYS A 94 -6.30 6.58 10.07
C LYS A 94 -7.09 5.86 11.17
N ALA A 95 -6.40 5.22 12.10
CA ALA A 95 -6.93 4.81 13.39
C ALA A 95 -6.80 6.00 14.34
N LYS A 96 -7.93 6.55 14.81
CA LYS A 96 -7.94 7.73 15.68
C LYS A 96 -8.18 7.31 17.12
N ASP A 97 -7.65 8.11 18.05
CA ASP A 97 -7.95 8.03 19.48
C ASP A 97 -7.74 6.64 20.11
N LEU A 98 -6.62 5.99 19.76
CA LEU A 98 -6.25 4.72 20.36
C LEU A 98 -5.62 4.96 21.73
N GLN A 99 -6.28 4.49 22.78
CA GLN A 99 -5.75 4.51 24.15
C GLN A 99 -4.56 3.53 24.31
N PRO A 100 -3.66 3.73 25.28
CA PRO A 100 -2.60 2.76 25.61
C PRO A 100 -3.16 1.33 25.81
N GLY A 101 -2.60 0.35 25.10
CA GLY A 101 -3.05 -1.04 25.09
C GLY A 101 -4.29 -1.33 24.25
N GLN A 102 -4.98 -0.30 23.74
CA GLN A 102 -6.16 -0.48 22.90
C GLN A 102 -5.75 -0.97 21.51
N SER A 103 -6.55 -1.91 20.99
CA SER A 103 -6.43 -2.41 19.63
C SER A 103 -7.63 -1.99 18.79
N ALA A 104 -7.40 -1.55 17.56
CA ALA A 104 -8.45 -1.31 16.57
C ALA A 104 -8.19 -2.10 15.30
N LYS A 105 -9.27 -2.57 14.68
CA LYS A 105 -9.24 -3.15 13.35
C LYS A 105 -9.41 -2.06 12.32
N VAL A 106 -8.50 -2.01 11.37
CA VAL A 106 -8.48 -1.09 10.25
C VAL A 106 -8.70 -1.87 8.97
N SER A 107 -9.76 -1.55 8.25
CA SER A 107 -10.05 -2.12 6.94
C SER A 107 -9.67 -1.13 5.85
N LEU A 108 -8.91 -1.61 4.87
CA LEU A 108 -8.44 -0.90 3.69
C LEU A 108 -8.96 -1.62 2.45
N THR A 109 -9.79 -0.95 1.67
CA THR A 109 -10.33 -1.52 0.43
C THR A 109 -9.43 -1.15 -0.74
N LEU A 110 -9.08 -2.15 -1.54
CA LEU A 110 -8.37 -2.02 -2.79
C LEU A 110 -9.35 -2.18 -3.95
N ASP A 111 -9.34 -1.19 -4.83
CA ASP A 111 -10.16 -1.14 -6.04
C ASP A 111 -9.34 -1.51 -7.29
N LYS A 112 -9.93 -1.51 -8.49
CA LYS A 112 -9.23 -1.83 -9.75
C LYS A 112 -8.00 -0.97 -9.99
N TYR A 113 -8.04 0.27 -9.54
CA TYR A 113 -6.91 1.20 -9.58
C TYR A 113 -5.70 0.69 -8.79
N ALA A 114 -5.91 -0.09 -7.74
CA ALA A 114 -4.83 -0.60 -6.89
C ALA A 114 -3.98 -1.67 -7.59
N VAL A 115 -4.61 -2.42 -8.49
CA VAL A 115 -4.01 -3.54 -9.23
C VAL A 115 -3.75 -3.23 -10.70
N SER A 116 -4.20 -2.07 -11.18
CA SER A 116 -3.98 -1.61 -12.55
C SER A 116 -2.75 -0.71 -12.71
N PHE A 117 -2.13 -0.82 -13.86
CA PHE A 117 -1.15 0.14 -14.37
C PHE A 117 -1.62 0.69 -15.72
N TRP A 118 -1.13 1.88 -16.07
CA TRP A 118 -1.40 2.49 -17.36
C TRP A 118 -0.40 1.96 -18.39
N GLU A 119 -0.89 1.34 -19.47
CA GLU A 119 -0.06 0.86 -20.57
C GLU A 119 -0.13 1.88 -21.72
N GLU A 120 0.91 2.69 -21.87
CA GLU A 120 0.97 3.77 -22.86
C GLU A 120 0.83 3.27 -24.30
N ARG A 121 1.30 2.05 -24.59
CA ARG A 121 1.26 1.46 -25.94
C ARG A 121 -0.16 1.26 -26.48
N ILE A 122 -1.10 0.95 -25.59
CA ILE A 122 -2.49 0.68 -25.95
C ILE A 122 -3.45 1.74 -25.40
N GLY A 123 -2.95 2.69 -24.59
CA GLY A 123 -3.73 3.77 -24.01
C GLY A 123 -4.85 3.28 -23.08
N ARG A 124 -4.58 2.23 -22.29
CA ARG A 124 -5.57 1.59 -21.41
C ARG A 124 -4.96 1.24 -20.06
N TRP A 125 -5.83 1.11 -19.06
CA TRP A 125 -5.47 0.50 -17.79
C TRP A 125 -5.48 -1.01 -17.94
N VAL A 126 -4.38 -1.64 -17.55
CA VAL A 126 -4.17 -3.09 -17.62
C VAL A 126 -4.06 -3.63 -16.20
N VAL A 127 -4.78 -4.70 -15.93
CA VAL A 127 -4.66 -5.52 -14.73
C VAL A 127 -4.21 -6.91 -15.18
N GLU A 128 -3.04 -7.35 -14.73
CA GLU A 128 -2.51 -8.66 -15.09
C GLU A 128 -2.94 -9.75 -14.11
N LYS A 129 -3.08 -10.98 -14.60
CA LYS A 129 -3.21 -12.13 -13.70
C LYS A 129 -1.86 -12.43 -13.08
N GLY A 130 -1.83 -12.84 -11.81
CA GLY A 130 -0.58 -13.17 -11.15
C GLY A 130 -0.65 -13.04 -9.63
N VAL A 131 0.52 -13.14 -9.00
CA VAL A 131 0.67 -12.98 -7.56
C VAL A 131 1.01 -11.52 -7.26
N TYR A 132 0.09 -10.83 -6.60
CA TYR A 132 0.30 -9.47 -6.11
C TYR A 132 0.81 -9.53 -4.67
N GLY A 133 1.83 -8.75 -4.37
CA GLY A 133 2.32 -8.58 -3.01
C GLY A 133 1.58 -7.46 -2.30
N VAL A 134 1.30 -7.65 -1.03
CA VAL A 134 0.69 -6.63 -0.15
C VAL A 134 1.64 -6.39 1.01
N ARG A 135 1.91 -5.13 1.29
CA ARG A 135 2.69 -4.73 2.47
C ARG A 135 1.94 -3.65 3.23
N VAL A 136 1.87 -3.78 4.54
CA VAL A 136 1.15 -2.83 5.40
C VAL A 136 2.07 -2.35 6.52
N GLY A 137 2.02 -1.06 6.80
CA GLY A 137 2.82 -0.45 7.85
C GLY A 137 2.54 1.03 8.05
N SER A 138 3.43 1.67 8.81
CA SER A 138 3.36 3.09 9.18
C SER A 138 3.91 3.99 8.07
N SER A 139 4.83 3.48 7.25
CA SER A 139 5.51 4.20 6.16
C SER A 139 6.11 3.23 5.13
N CYS A 140 6.64 3.75 4.02
CA CYS A 140 7.27 2.91 2.99
C CYS A 140 8.55 2.20 3.46
N ASP A 141 9.20 2.70 4.52
CA ASP A 141 10.41 2.11 5.11
C ASP A 141 10.07 1.05 6.17
N GLU A 142 8.95 1.24 6.88
CA GLU A 142 8.52 0.35 7.96
C GLU A 142 7.21 -0.37 7.60
N LEU A 143 7.37 -1.54 6.98
CA LEU A 143 6.30 -2.40 6.48
C LEU A 143 6.32 -3.78 7.16
N PRO A 144 5.95 -3.88 8.45
CA PRO A 144 6.08 -5.10 9.24
C PRO A 144 5.15 -6.23 8.77
N LEU A 145 4.03 -5.90 8.11
CA LEU A 145 3.08 -6.90 7.65
C LEU A 145 3.24 -7.14 6.16
N VAL A 146 3.38 -8.42 5.81
CA VAL A 146 3.52 -8.88 4.42
C VAL A 146 2.43 -9.91 4.15
N GLY A 147 1.80 -9.79 3.00
CA GLY A 147 0.83 -10.74 2.48
C GLY A 147 0.91 -10.79 0.96
N SER A 148 0.11 -11.65 0.37
CA SER A 148 -0.03 -11.74 -1.08
C SER A 148 -1.41 -12.26 -1.43
N PHE A 149 -1.93 -11.85 -2.58
CA PHE A 149 -3.14 -12.43 -3.16
C PHE A 149 -2.91 -12.78 -4.62
N VAL A 150 -3.68 -13.76 -5.10
CA VAL A 150 -3.58 -14.23 -6.49
C VAL A 150 -4.76 -13.70 -7.27
N LEU A 151 -4.49 -12.95 -8.32
CA LEU A 151 -5.48 -12.58 -9.31
C LEU A 151 -5.52 -13.65 -10.40
N LYS A 152 -6.61 -14.42 -10.46
CA LYS A 152 -6.75 -15.51 -11.45
C LYS A 152 -6.99 -14.99 -12.87
N LYS A 153 -7.64 -13.83 -12.99
CA LYS A 153 -8.05 -13.24 -14.26
C LYS A 153 -7.67 -11.76 -14.30
N GLY A 154 -6.83 -11.42 -15.27
CA GLY A 154 -6.55 -10.03 -15.62
C GLY A 154 -7.69 -9.44 -16.44
N PHE A 155 -7.74 -8.12 -16.50
CA PHE A 155 -8.71 -7.39 -17.31
C PHE A 155 -8.15 -6.02 -17.70
N GLU A 156 -8.73 -5.43 -18.73
CA GLU A 156 -8.35 -4.12 -19.25
C GLU A 156 -9.56 -3.20 -19.14
N TRP A 157 -9.32 -1.92 -18.87
CA TRP A 157 -10.38 -0.94 -18.83
C TRP A 157 -9.90 0.44 -19.30
N ASN A 158 -10.82 1.23 -19.83
CA ASN A 158 -10.60 2.62 -20.20
C ASN A 158 -11.33 3.50 -19.17
N GLY A 159 -10.71 4.61 -18.77
CA GLY A 159 -11.41 5.64 -18.00
C GLY A 159 -12.65 6.08 -18.79
N SER A 160 -13.82 5.83 -18.22
CA SER A 160 -15.10 6.33 -18.75
C SER A 160 -15.48 7.59 -17.98
#